data_AF-A0A0N5C732-F1
#
_entry.id   AF-A0A0N5C732-F1
#
_cell.length_a   1.000
_cell.length_b   1.000
_cell.length_c   1.000
_cell.angle_alpha   90.00
_cell.angle_beta   90.00
_cell.angle_gamma   90.00
#
_symmetry.space_group_name_H-M   'P 1'
#
loop_
_entity.id
_entity.type
_entity.pdbx_description
1 polymer ?
#
loop_
_entity_poly.entity_id
_entity_poly.type
_entity_poly.pdbx_seq_one_letter_code
_entity_poly.pdbx_strand_id
1 'polypeptide(L)'
;MQAAVIISDSELIEASAKVMKNSYSPYSNFPVGAALLTKCGKIITGANIENASFGATICAERSAFVSAVSQGYKDFVAIAISTNVAAPASPCGVCRQFMVEFGNIKVILHS
;
A
#
# COMPACT_ATOMS: atom_id res chain seq x y z
N MET A 1 28.36 2.06 -4.91
CA MET A 1 27.28 1.36 -5.64
C MET A 1 26.54 0.50 -4.63
N GLN A 2 25.32 0.88 -4.25
CA GLN A 2 24.50 0.07 -3.35
C GLN A 2 23.89 -1.05 -4.19
N ALA A 3 24.15 -2.30 -3.83
CA ALA A 3 23.55 -3.46 -4.49
C ALA A 3 22.03 -3.28 -4.46
N ALA A 4 21.38 -3.35 -5.62
CA ALA A 4 19.93 -3.33 -5.68
C ALA A 4 19.43 -4.56 -4.92
N VAL A 5 18.84 -4.35 -3.74
CA VAL A 5 18.12 -5.39 -3.02
C VAL A 5 16.95 -5.77 -3.94
N ILE A 6 17.02 -6.96 -4.52
CA ILE A 6 15.94 -7.50 -5.35
C ILE A 6 14.87 -8.01 -4.37
N ILE A 7 13.98 -7.12 -3.96
CA ILE A 7 12.78 -7.50 -3.21
C ILE A 7 11.87 -8.28 -4.15
N SER A 8 11.47 -9.48 -3.74
CA SER A 8 10.56 -10.32 -4.54
C SER A 8 9.10 -9.89 -4.38
N ASP A 9 8.26 -10.27 -5.35
CA ASP A 9 6.80 -10.05 -5.24
C ASP A 9 6.23 -10.73 -3.98
N SER A 10 6.74 -11.90 -3.60
CA SER A 10 6.31 -12.64 -2.41
C SER A 10 6.60 -11.85 -1.13
N GLU A 11 7.80 -11.27 -1.01
CA GLU A 11 8.16 -10.45 0.17
C GLU A 11 7.28 -9.21 0.28
N LEU A 12 6.92 -8.59 -0.85
CA LEU A 12 6.05 -7.43 -0.87
C LEU A 12 4.61 -7.81 -0.46
N ILE A 13 4.11 -8.95 -0.95
CA ILE A 13 2.82 -9.54 -0.56
C ILE A 13 2.79 -9.87 0.93
N GLU A 14 3.84 -10.50 1.46
CA GLU A 14 3.92 -10.83 2.89
C GLU A 14 3.90 -9.56 3.75
N ALA A 15 4.59 -8.51 3.33
CA ALA A 15 4.59 -7.22 4.01
C ALA A 15 3.20 -6.57 3.99
N SER A 16 2.48 -6.58 2.86
CA SER A 16 1.11 -6.03 2.76
C SER A 16 0.11 -6.85 3.58
N ALA A 17 0.19 -8.18 3.55
CA ALA A 17 -0.65 -9.07 4.35
C ALA A 17 -0.39 -8.92 5.86
N LYS A 18 0.87 -8.71 6.26
CA LYS A 18 1.24 -8.50 7.66
C LYS A 18 0.71 -7.17 8.21
N VAL A 19 0.87 -6.06 7.47
CA VAL A 19 0.42 -4.74 7.93
C VAL A 19 -1.10 -4.61 7.95
N MET A 20 -1.84 -5.40 7.14
CA MET A 20 -3.30 -5.45 7.14
C MET A 20 -3.90 -5.67 8.54
N LYS A 21 -3.19 -6.39 9.42
CA LYS A 21 -3.58 -6.61 10.83
C LYS A 21 -3.66 -5.32 11.66
N ASN A 22 -3.02 -4.25 11.20
CA ASN A 22 -3.03 -2.93 11.82
C ASN A 22 -4.11 -2.01 11.23
N SER A 23 -4.97 -2.52 10.34
CA SER A 23 -6.12 -1.77 9.85
C SER A 23 -6.96 -1.25 11.01
N TYR A 24 -7.32 0.02 10.94
CA TYR A 24 -8.36 0.60 11.79
C TYR A 24 -9.61 0.76 10.93
N SER A 25 -10.40 -0.32 10.83
CA SER A 25 -11.60 -0.36 9.99
C SER A 25 -12.85 -0.82 10.76
N PRO A 26 -13.22 -0.16 11.88
CA PRO A 26 -14.33 -0.60 12.73
C PRO A 26 -15.70 -0.41 12.09
N TYR A 27 -15.83 0.42 11.04
CA TYR A 27 -17.12 0.73 10.43
C TYR A 27 -17.43 -0.25 9.29
N SER A 28 -16.48 -0.49 8.38
CA SER A 28 -16.68 -1.46 7.29
C SER A 28 -16.36 -2.90 7.67
N ASN A 29 -15.52 -3.12 8.67
CA ASN A 29 -14.90 -4.43 8.96
C ASN A 29 -14.13 -5.01 7.76
N PHE A 30 -13.59 -4.14 6.91
CA PHE A 30 -12.84 -4.51 5.71
C PHE A 30 -11.37 -4.08 5.83
N PRO A 31 -10.48 -4.95 6.36
CA PRO A 31 -9.08 -4.63 6.51
C PRO A 31 -8.33 -4.73 5.17
N VAL A 32 -7.48 -3.75 4.90
CA VAL A 32 -6.64 -3.66 3.71
C VAL A 32 -5.23 -3.29 4.14
N GLY A 33 -4.23 -3.97 3.60
CA GLY A 33 -2.82 -3.66 3.78
C GLY A 33 -2.13 -3.35 2.46
N ALA A 34 -1.13 -2.48 2.50
CA ALA A 34 -0.32 -2.11 1.36
C ALA A 34 1.17 -2.08 1.72
N ALA A 35 2.02 -2.49 0.78
CA ALA A 35 3.46 -2.43 0.90
C ALA A 35 4.06 -1.80 -0.36
N LEU A 36 4.70 -0.64 -0.20
CA LEU A 36 5.25 0.19 -1.26
C LEU A 36 6.78 0.03 -1.30
N LEU A 37 7.29 -0.41 -2.44
CA LEU A 37 8.71 -0.56 -2.69
C LEU A 37 9.28 0.72 -3.30
N THR A 38 10.22 1.33 -2.58
CA THR A 38 11.02 2.47 -3.05
C THR A 38 12.14 2.01 -3.99
N LYS A 39 12.64 2.90 -4.85
CA LYS A 39 13.76 2.63 -5.77
C LYS A 39 15.07 2.28 -5.05
N CYS A 40 15.23 2.69 -3.80
CA CYS A 40 16.40 2.34 -2.97
C CYS A 40 16.23 1.03 -2.19
N GLY A 41 15.18 0.24 -2.46
CA GLY A 41 14.96 -1.08 -1.86
C GLY A 41 14.30 -1.07 -0.48
N LYS A 42 13.80 0.07 -0.01
CA LYS A 42 13.02 0.14 1.25
C LYS A 42 11.56 -0.17 0.99
N ILE A 43 10.96 -1.01 1.83
CA ILE A 43 9.51 -1.25 1.88
C ILE A 43 8.89 -0.30 2.91
N ILE A 44 7.91 0.50 2.49
CA ILE A 44 7.07 1.32 3.36
C ILE A 44 5.67 0.74 3.35
N THR A 45 5.11 0.46 4.52
CA THR A 45 3.79 -0.17 4.63
C THR A 45 2.70 0.82 5.04
N GLY A 46 1.45 0.47 4.74
CA GLY A 46 0.27 1.21 5.15
C GLY A 46 -0.93 0.29 5.32
N ALA A 47 -1.87 0.67 6.17
CA ALA A 47 -3.17 0.03 6.32
C ALA A 47 -4.28 1.07 6.14
N ASN A 48 -5.51 0.64 5.84
CA ASN A 48 -6.63 1.57 5.82
C ASN A 48 -6.99 2.02 7.24
N ILE A 49 -7.28 3.31 7.35
CA ILE A 49 -7.66 3.97 8.60
C ILE A 49 -8.97 4.70 8.32
N GLU A 50 -10.04 4.18 8.89
CA GLU A 50 -11.36 4.76 8.80
C GLU A 50 -11.56 5.87 9.83
N ASN A 51 -12.58 6.68 9.58
CA ASN A 51 -12.99 7.74 10.47
C ASN A 51 -14.51 7.81 10.50
N ALA A 52 -15.09 8.24 11.62
CA ALA A 52 -16.53 8.44 11.76
C ALA A 52 -17.09 9.41 10.70
N SER A 53 -16.31 10.42 10.32
CA SER A 53 -16.55 11.19 9.10
C SER A 53 -16.00 10.39 7.92
N PHE A 54 -16.86 9.61 7.25
CA PHE A 54 -16.41 8.58 6.30
C PHE A 54 -15.51 9.13 5.18
N GLY A 55 -15.73 10.38 4.74
CA GLY A 55 -14.91 11.06 3.73
C GLY A 55 -13.44 11.29 4.15
N ALA A 56 -13.14 11.24 5.45
CA ALA A 56 -11.79 11.35 6.00
C ALA A 56 -11.03 10.01 6.02
N THR A 57 -11.65 8.92 5.56
CA THR A 57 -10.98 7.61 5.46
C THR A 57 -9.78 7.65 4.52
N ILE A 58 -8.66 7.10 4.99
CA ILE A 58 -7.44 6.93 4.20
C ILE A 58 -7.29 5.45 3.87
N CYS A 59 -7.17 5.14 2.57
CA CYS A 59 -6.96 3.76 2.10
C CYS A 59 -5.51 3.33 2.33
N ALA A 60 -5.25 2.02 2.40
CA ALA A 60 -3.94 1.47 2.68
C ALA A 60 -2.84 1.97 1.73
N GLU A 61 -3.16 2.10 0.44
CA GLU A 61 -2.25 2.61 -0.59
C GLU A 61 -1.84 4.04 -0.25
N ARG A 62 -2.81 4.93 -0.01
CA ARG A 62 -2.54 6.33 0.36
C ARG A 62 -1.76 6.42 1.67
N SER A 63 -2.07 5.60 2.66
CA SER A 63 -1.29 5.52 3.91
C SER A 63 0.18 5.20 3.65
N ALA A 64 0.47 4.20 2.81
CA ALA A 64 1.84 3.81 2.47
C ALA A 64 2.59 4.93 1.74
N PHE A 65 1.96 5.56 0.75
CA PHE A 65 2.58 6.67 0.02
C PHE A 65 2.80 7.90 0.88
N VAL A 66 1.80 8.35 1.65
CA VAL A 66 1.94 9.55 2.51
C VAL A 66 3.04 9.33 3.55
N SER A 67 3.14 8.12 4.11
CA SER A 67 4.25 7.74 4.99
C SER A 67 5.61 7.79 4.28
N ALA A 68 5.70 7.25 3.06
CA ALA A 68 6.94 7.24 2.31
C ALA A 68 7.40 8.65 1.91
N VAL A 69 6.48 9.46 1.39
CA VAL A 69 6.76 10.84 0.95
C VAL A 69 7.14 11.73 2.11
N SER A 70 6.48 11.59 3.27
CA SER A 70 6.86 12.34 4.48
C SER A 70 8.23 11.97 5.03
N GLN A 71 8.73 10.76 4.73
CA GLN A 71 10.10 10.31 5.02
C GLN A 71 11.12 10.68 3.92
N GLY A 72 10.70 11.39 2.87
CA GLY A 72 11.57 11.86 1.80
C GLY A 72 11.72 10.92 0.60
N TYR A 73 11.01 9.79 0.56
CA TYR A 73 11.02 8.89 -0.61
C TYR A 73 10.03 9.38 -1.67
N LYS A 74 10.49 9.53 -2.91
CA LYS A 74 9.67 10.00 -4.05
C LYS A 74 9.74 9.13 -5.30
N ASP A 75 10.64 8.14 -5.31
CA ASP A 75 10.82 7.20 -6.41
C ASP A 75 10.38 5.80 -5.98
N PHE A 76 9.41 5.23 -6.68
CA PHE A 76 8.80 3.94 -6.34
C PHE A 76 8.84 2.97 -7.52
N VAL A 77 8.80 1.68 -7.21
CA VAL A 77 8.94 0.59 -8.20
C VAL A 77 7.68 -0.27 -8.26
N ALA A 78 7.14 -0.64 -7.10
CA ALA A 78 5.99 -1.53 -7.00
C ALA A 78 5.19 -1.27 -5.72
N ILE A 79 3.92 -1.68 -5.75
CA ILE A 79 3.06 -1.75 -4.56
C ILE A 79 2.32 -3.10 -4.56
N ALA A 80 2.34 -3.80 -3.42
CA ALA A 80 1.46 -4.93 -3.15
C ALA A 80 0.29 -4.49 -2.28
N ILE A 81 -0.90 -5.00 -2.57
CA ILE A 81 -2.15 -4.67 -1.88
C ILE A 81 -2.83 -5.98 -1.50
N SER A 82 -3.07 -6.16 -0.21
CA SER A 82 -3.70 -7.34 0.37
C SER A 82 -5.06 -6.99 0.96
N THR A 83 -6.04 -7.86 0.71
CA THR A 83 -7.36 -7.84 1.33
C THR A 83 -7.65 -9.20 1.97
N ASN A 84 -8.84 -9.41 2.55
CA ASN A 84 -9.27 -10.69 3.12
C ASN A 84 -10.47 -11.32 2.38
N VAL A 85 -10.67 -10.95 1.11
CA VAL A 85 -11.76 -11.45 0.26
C VAL A 85 -11.25 -12.45 -0.76
N ALA A 86 -12.08 -13.41 -1.17
CA ALA A 86 -11.69 -14.50 -2.07
C ALA A 86 -11.09 -14.03 -3.42
N ALA A 87 -11.55 -12.89 -3.93
CA ALA A 87 -11.00 -12.28 -5.13
C ALA A 87 -10.26 -10.99 -4.75
N PRO A 88 -9.02 -10.77 -5.22
CA PRO A 88 -8.28 -9.57 -4.91
C PRO A 88 -9.04 -8.30 -5.32
N ALA A 89 -9.19 -7.36 -4.38
CA ALA A 89 -9.83 -6.08 -4.66
C ALA A 89 -8.86 -5.12 -5.36
N SER A 90 -9.34 -4.43 -6.39
CA SER A 90 -8.55 -3.41 -7.09
C SER A 90 -8.54 -2.08 -6.33
N PRO A 91 -7.49 -1.24 -6.47
CA PRO A 91 -7.44 0.09 -5.88
C PRO A 91 -8.64 0.94 -6.28
N CYS A 92 -9.15 1.74 -5.34
CA CYS A 92 -10.23 2.69 -5.62
C CYS A 92 -9.76 3.83 -6.55
N GLY A 93 -10.70 4.56 -7.17
CA GLY A 93 -10.36 5.61 -8.14
C GLY A 93 -9.43 6.69 -7.58
N VAL A 94 -9.61 7.08 -6.32
CA VAL A 94 -8.75 8.08 -5.66
C VAL A 94 -7.33 7.53 -5.47
N CYS A 95 -7.17 6.27 -5.06
CA CYS A 95 -5.84 5.66 -4.95
C CYS A 95 -5.17 5.54 -6.31
N ARG A 96 -5.88 5.14 -7.37
CA ARG A 96 -5.33 5.10 -8.74
C ARG A 96 -4.81 6.47 -9.15
N GLN A 97 -5.61 7.52 -8.97
CA GLN A 97 -5.21 8.89 -9.30
C GLN A 97 -4.02 9.36 -8.44
N PHE A 98 -3.98 8.98 -7.17
CA PHE A 98 -2.88 9.32 -6.27
C PHE A 98 -1.57 8.62 -6.68
N MET A 99 -1.63 7.33 -7.03
CA MET A 99 -0.46 6.53 -7.40
C MET A 99 0.19 7.02 -8.71
N VAL A 100 -0.61 7.38 -9.72
CA VAL A 100 -0.08 7.81 -11.02
C VAL A 100 0.72 9.11 -10.96
N GLU A 101 0.52 9.93 -9.92
CA GLU A 101 1.36 11.12 -9.65
C GLU A 101 2.85 10.74 -9.49
N PHE A 102 3.13 9.53 -9.00
CA PHE A 102 4.48 9.04 -8.76
C PHE A 102 5.00 8.12 -9.89
N GLY A 103 4.31 8.11 -11.03
CA GLY A 103 4.70 7.38 -12.23
C GLY A 103 4.07 5.99 -12.37
N ASN A 104 4.50 5.26 -13.40
CA ASN A 104 4.01 3.94 -13.71
C ASN A 104 4.71 2.88 -12.84
N ILE A 105 4.07 2.49 -11.74
CA ILE A 105 4.58 1.46 -10.83
C ILE A 105 3.84 0.14 -11.01
N LYS A 106 4.53 -0.97 -10.73
CA LYS A 106 3.92 -2.31 -10.75
C LYS A 106 2.91 -2.43 -9.61
N VAL A 107 1.71 -2.91 -9.90
CA VAL A 107 0.66 -3.17 -8.90
C VAL A 107 0.44 -4.67 -8.76
N ILE A 108 0.53 -5.18 -7.54
CA ILE A 108 0.33 -6.59 -7.20
C ILE A 108 -0.90 -6.69 -6.29
N LEU A 109 -1.88 -7.49 -6.68
CA LEU A 109 -3.11 -7.67 -5.91
C LEU A 109 -3.11 -9.06 -5.26
N HIS A 110 -3.42 -9.09 -3.97
CA HIS A 110 -3.47 -10.29 -3.15
C HIS A 110 -4.76 -10.35 -2.33
N SER A 111 -5.28 -11.56 -2.20
CA SER A 111 -6.45 -11.96 -1.42
C SER A 111 -6.04 -12.88 -0.29
#